data_AF-A0A644YUX3-F1
#
_entry.id   AF-A0A644YUX3-F1
#
_cell.length_a   1.000
_cell.length_b   1.000
_cell.length_c   1.000
_cell.angle_alpha   90.00
_cell.angle_beta   90.00
_cell.angle_gamma   90.00
#
_symmetry.space_group_name_H-M   'P 1'
#
loop_
_entity.id
_entity.type
_entity.pdbx_description
1 polymer ?
#
loop_
_entity_poly.entity_id
_entity_poly.type
_entity_poly.pdbx_seq_one_letter_code
_entity_poly.pdbx_strand_id
1 'polypeptide(L)'
;MLFYEVNAVIEGAIEIGATEIVVNDLHGAGNNILIESLNDKAQLITGPSPKGAMMEGLDSSFDAVILIGYHSRMNMGGVLSHSFHGGVISNININSKDVGEFYMNACVAGHFNVPVVLVSGDNILEEEVKKVNTEIETVVVKTSYGRYSAKCLTPSAAFEKIN
;
A
#
# COMPACT_ATOMS: atom_id res chain seq x y z
N MET A 1 2.18 14.44 -1.14
CA MET A 1 1.73 13.88 0.16
C MET A 1 2.25 12.46 0.35
N LEU A 2 2.16 11.58 -0.65
CA LEU A 2 2.64 10.19 -0.56
C LEU A 2 4.16 10.01 -0.32
N PHE A 3 5.02 10.85 -0.90
CA PHE A 3 6.46 10.64 -0.82
C PHE A 3 7.05 10.75 0.61
N TYR A 4 6.43 11.52 1.52
CA TYR A 4 6.86 11.56 2.92
C TYR A 4 6.59 10.23 3.62
N GLU A 5 5.41 9.63 3.40
CA GLU A 5 5.09 8.32 3.96
C GLU A 5 6.03 7.24 3.41
N VAL A 6 6.32 7.28 2.10
CA VAL A 6 7.29 6.36 1.47
C VAL A 6 8.69 6.54 2.06
N ASN A 7 9.17 7.78 2.20
CA ASN A 7 10.48 8.03 2.81
C ASN A 7 10.53 7.65 4.29
N ALA A 8 9.45 7.82 5.06
CA ALA A 8 9.36 7.34 6.44
C ALA A 8 9.58 5.82 6.52
N VAL A 9 8.92 5.05 5.65
CA VAL A 9 9.13 3.60 5.54
C VAL A 9 10.57 3.28 5.16
N ILE A 10 11.14 3.97 4.18
CA ILE A 10 12.51 3.72 3.72
C ILE A 10 13.49 3.96 4.87
N GLU A 11 13.35 5.07 5.59
CA GLU A 11 14.20 5.40 6.74
C GLU A 11 14.07 4.35 7.85
N GLY A 12 12.85 4.00 8.26
CA GLY A 12 12.64 2.94 9.25
C GLY A 12 13.19 1.58 8.82
N ALA A 13 13.05 1.22 7.54
CA ALA A 13 13.61 -0.02 6.99
C ALA A 13 15.15 -0.03 7.05
N ILE A 14 15.81 1.09 6.71
CA ILE A 14 17.27 1.23 6.81
C ILE A 14 17.73 1.09 8.26
N GLU A 15 17.02 1.71 9.21
CA GLU A 15 17.37 1.67 10.64
C GLU A 15 17.35 0.25 11.21
N ILE A 16 16.46 -0.62 10.71
CA ILE A 16 16.40 -2.03 11.10
C ILE A 16 17.32 -2.94 10.25
N GLY A 17 18.11 -2.36 9.35
CA GLY A 17 19.15 -3.07 8.60
C GLY A 17 18.76 -3.57 7.20
N ALA A 18 17.69 -3.05 6.60
CA ALA A 18 17.38 -3.35 5.20
C ALA A 18 18.53 -2.93 4.28
N THR A 19 18.93 -3.82 3.38
CA THR A 19 20.06 -3.61 2.46
C THR A 19 19.64 -3.35 1.02
N GLU A 20 18.40 -3.69 0.68
CA GLU A 20 17.77 -3.44 -0.62
C GLU A 20 16.35 -2.95 -0.38
N ILE A 21 15.99 -1.85 -1.05
CA ILE A 21 14.66 -1.25 -0.93
C ILE A 21 14.18 -0.88 -2.33
N VAL A 22 13.11 -1.54 -2.76
CA VAL A 22 12.46 -1.29 -4.05
C VAL A 22 11.08 -0.70 -3.81
N VAL A 23 10.84 0.47 -4.37
CA VAL A 23 9.56 1.18 -4.33
C VAL A 23 8.87 1.00 -5.68
N ASN A 24 7.67 0.43 -5.69
CA ASN A 24 6.86 0.30 -6.88
C ASN A 24 5.71 1.31 -6.88
N ASP A 25 5.76 2.29 -7.79
CA ASP A 25 4.65 3.22 -8.00
C ASP A 25 3.64 2.64 -8.99
N LEU A 26 2.46 2.33 -8.45
CA LEU A 26 1.43 1.55 -9.12
C LEU A 26 0.09 2.28 -9.20
N HIS A 27 0.02 3.53 -8.71
CA HIS A 27 -1.23 4.29 -8.72
C HIS A 27 -1.46 4.93 -10.09
N GLY A 28 -2.61 4.66 -10.70
CA GLY A 28 -2.94 5.19 -12.02
C GLY A 28 -1.91 4.78 -13.07
N ALA A 29 -1.15 5.75 -13.58
CA ALA A 29 -0.11 5.51 -14.58
C ALA A 29 1.26 5.11 -13.99
N GLY A 30 1.39 5.05 -12.66
CA GLY A 30 2.61 4.65 -11.97
C GLY A 30 3.74 5.69 -12.00
N ASN A 31 3.41 6.97 -12.12
CA ASN A 31 4.36 8.07 -12.34
C ASN A 31 4.12 9.26 -11.38
N ASN A 32 3.75 8.96 -10.14
CA ASN A 32 3.40 9.91 -9.09
C ASN A 32 4.57 10.25 -8.16
N ILE A 33 5.50 9.31 -7.95
CA ILE A 33 6.70 9.52 -7.14
C ILE A 33 7.75 10.27 -7.96
N LEU A 34 8.15 11.43 -7.44
CA LEU A 34 9.27 12.20 -7.96
C LEU A 34 10.58 11.54 -7.52
N ILE A 35 11.37 11.04 -8.47
CA ILE A 35 12.61 10.33 -8.19
C ILE A 35 13.61 11.20 -7.42
N GLU A 36 13.62 12.51 -7.68
CA GLU A 36 14.46 13.49 -6.99
C GLU A 36 14.06 13.72 -5.52
N SER A 37 12.86 13.29 -5.11
CA SER A 37 12.36 13.39 -3.74
C SER A 37 12.42 12.06 -2.98
N LEU A 38 12.83 10.97 -3.64
CA LEU A 38 12.96 9.66 -3.04
C LEU A 38 14.32 9.54 -2.33
N ASN A 39 14.34 8.84 -1.20
CA ASN A 39 15.57 8.50 -0.49
C ASN A 39 16.57 7.79 -1.44
N ASP A 40 17.85 8.20 -1.40
CA ASP A 40 18.91 7.74 -2.33
C ASP A 40 19.28 6.26 -2.17
N LYS A 41 18.83 5.61 -1.09
CA LYS A 41 19.01 4.18 -0.84
C LYS A 41 17.92 3.31 -1.45
N ALA A 42 16.86 3.91 -1.99
CA ALA A 42 15.77 3.18 -2.63
C ALA A 42 15.88 3.21 -4.17
N GLN A 43 15.36 2.16 -4.79
CA GLN A 43 15.19 2.07 -6.24
C GLN A 43 13.70 2.25 -6.58
N LEU A 44 13.39 2.98 -7.65
CA LEU A 44 12.01 3.23 -8.07
C LEU A 44 11.67 2.42 -9.32
N ILE A 45 10.61 1.63 -9.24
CA ILE A 45 9.86 1.13 -10.40
C ILE A 45 8.76 2.13 -10.70
N THR A 46 8.79 2.74 -11.89
CA THR A 46 7.83 3.76 -12.34
C THR A 46 7.32 3.43 -13.75
N GLY A 47 6.07 3.82 -14.01
CA GLY A 47 5.33 3.52 -15.23
C GLY A 47 4.37 2.34 -15.06
N PRO A 48 3.57 2.04 -16.09
CA PRO A 48 2.62 0.93 -16.04
C PRO A 48 3.35 -0.41 -15.99
N SER A 49 2.92 -1.33 -15.11
CA SER A 49 3.40 -2.72 -15.15
C SER A 49 3.04 -3.35 -16.50
N PRO A 50 4.01 -3.94 -17.22
CA PRO A 50 3.74 -4.68 -18.46
C PRO A 50 2.76 -5.85 -18.26
N LYS A 51 2.68 -6.37 -17.03
CA LYS A 51 1.80 -7.48 -16.63
C LYS A 51 0.49 -6.98 -16.01
N GLY A 52 0.30 -5.67 -15.87
CA GLY A 52 -0.85 -5.07 -15.19
C GLY A 52 -0.93 -5.40 -13.70
N ALA A 53 0.18 -5.80 -13.08
CA ALA A 53 0.25 -6.21 -11.68
C ALA A 53 0.77 -5.09 -10.78
N MET A 54 0.26 -5.02 -9.55
CA MET A 54 0.67 -4.02 -8.54
C MET A 54 1.96 -4.42 -7.79
N MET A 55 2.46 -5.63 -7.99
CA MET A 55 3.62 -6.19 -7.27
C MET A 55 4.81 -6.45 -8.21
N GLU A 56 5.01 -5.60 -9.22
CA GLU A 56 6.17 -5.72 -10.11
C GLU A 56 7.47 -5.57 -9.31
N GLY A 57 8.48 -6.37 -9.66
CA GLY A 57 9.76 -6.40 -8.95
C GLY A 57 9.80 -7.30 -7.72
N LEU A 58 8.64 -7.77 -7.22
CA LEU A 58 8.62 -8.73 -6.11
C LEU A 58 8.98 -10.14 -6.60
N ASP A 59 9.87 -10.80 -5.86
CA ASP A 59 10.10 -12.23 -5.91
C ASP A 59 10.43 -12.78 -4.51
N SER A 60 10.89 -14.03 -4.42
CA SER A 60 11.18 -14.70 -3.15
C SER A 60 12.50 -14.28 -2.47
N SER A 61 13.27 -13.33 -3.02
CA SER A 61 14.48 -12.81 -2.36
C SER A 61 14.19 -11.69 -1.36
N PHE A 62 12.96 -11.15 -1.34
CA PHE A 62 12.56 -10.10 -0.40
C PHE A 62 12.13 -10.68 0.95
N ASP A 63 12.47 -9.98 2.03
CA ASP A 63 12.10 -10.39 3.40
C ASP A 63 10.70 -9.89 3.81
N ALA A 64 10.22 -8.80 3.20
CA ALA A 64 8.96 -8.17 3.59
C ALA A 64 8.35 -7.32 2.47
N VAL A 65 7.03 -7.15 2.53
CA VAL A 65 6.24 -6.22 1.72
C VAL A 65 5.59 -5.18 2.62
N ILE A 66 5.63 -3.92 2.19
CA ILE A 66 4.98 -2.79 2.86
C ILE A 66 4.07 -2.08 1.84
N LEU A 67 2.81 -1.86 2.22
CA LEU A 67 1.76 -1.33 1.33
C LEU A 67 1.32 0.06 1.79
N ILE A 68 1.75 1.12 1.09
CA ILE A 68 1.55 2.51 1.52
C ILE A 68 0.47 3.22 0.71
N GLY A 69 -0.36 4.00 1.39
CA GLY A 69 -1.40 4.83 0.77
C GLY A 69 -2.61 4.04 0.26
N TYR A 70 -2.81 2.83 0.75
CA TYR A 70 -3.91 1.95 0.33
C TYR A 70 -5.28 2.48 0.80
N HIS A 71 -6.34 1.87 0.28
CA HIS A 71 -7.72 2.13 0.63
C HIS A 71 -8.52 0.83 0.64
N SER A 72 -9.68 0.88 1.28
CA SER A 72 -10.64 -0.23 1.29
C SER A 72 -11.14 -0.58 -0.11
N ARG A 73 -11.63 -1.81 -0.25
CA ARG A 73 -12.18 -2.34 -1.50
C ARG A 73 -13.45 -1.62 -1.98
N MET A 74 -13.82 -1.87 -3.24
CA MET A 74 -15.09 -1.37 -3.80
C MET A 74 -16.30 -1.84 -2.98
N ASN A 75 -17.34 -1.00 -2.93
CA ASN A 75 -18.57 -1.23 -2.18
C ASN A 75 -18.39 -1.40 -0.66
N MET A 76 -17.27 -0.92 -0.11
CA MET A 76 -17.13 -0.62 1.30
C MET A 76 -17.12 0.90 1.55
N GLY A 77 -17.27 1.28 2.82
CA GLY A 77 -16.89 2.63 3.27
C GLY A 77 -15.40 2.88 3.04
N GLY A 78 -14.89 4.03 3.47
CA GLY A 78 -13.48 4.38 3.30
C GLY A 78 -13.26 5.40 2.17
N VAL A 79 -12.26 6.25 2.33
CA VAL A 79 -11.96 7.33 1.38
C VAL A 79 -11.34 6.74 0.12
N LEU A 80 -11.91 7.12 -1.03
CA LEU A 80 -11.60 6.57 -2.34
C LEU A 80 -11.76 5.05 -2.43
N SER A 81 -12.73 4.46 -1.71
CA SER A 81 -12.96 3.02 -1.79
C SER A 81 -13.24 2.55 -3.23
N HIS A 82 -12.40 1.63 -3.72
CA HIS A 82 -12.49 0.99 -5.04
C HIS A 82 -11.58 -0.24 -5.13
N SER A 83 -11.61 -0.91 -6.29
CA SER A 83 -10.70 -2.01 -6.60
C SER A 83 -10.29 -1.92 -8.07
N PHE A 84 -8.99 -1.71 -8.31
CA PHE A 84 -8.35 -1.32 -9.57
C PHE A 84 -9.08 -0.17 -10.28
N HIS A 85 -10.04 -0.51 -11.14
CA HIS A 85 -10.81 0.49 -11.88
C HIS A 85 -12.19 0.67 -11.25
N GLY A 86 -12.33 1.67 -10.37
CA GLY A 86 -13.55 1.91 -9.59
C GLY A 86 -14.83 2.24 -10.37
N GLY A 87 -14.73 2.52 -11.67
CA GLY A 87 -15.86 2.68 -12.59
C GLY A 87 -16.26 1.41 -13.37
N VAL A 88 -15.49 0.33 -13.23
CA VAL A 88 -15.67 -0.91 -14.02
C VAL A 88 -15.85 -2.12 -13.09
N ILE A 89 -15.06 -2.19 -12.02
CA ILE A 89 -15.08 -3.32 -11.09
C ILE A 89 -16.00 -2.99 -9.93
N SER A 90 -17.08 -3.76 -9.76
CA SER A 90 -18.00 -3.65 -8.64
C SER A 90 -17.63 -4.57 -7.46
N ASN A 91 -17.01 -5.71 -7.73
CA ASN A 91 -16.55 -6.65 -6.72
C ASN A 91 -15.49 -7.59 -7.31
N ILE A 92 -14.59 -8.07 -6.46
CA ILE A 92 -13.66 -9.16 -6.78
C ILE A 92 -13.88 -10.23 -5.72
N ASN A 93 -14.01 -11.48 -6.15
CA ASN A 93 -14.22 -12.61 -5.26
C ASN A 93 -13.14 -13.67 -5.46
N ILE A 94 -12.48 -14.06 -4.37
CA ILE A 94 -11.49 -15.14 -4.34
C ILE A 94 -11.92 -16.13 -3.28
N ASN A 95 -12.16 -17.40 -3.66
CA ASN A 95 -12.57 -18.46 -2.74
C ASN A 95 -13.77 -18.07 -1.85
N SER A 96 -14.81 -17.49 -2.45
CA SER A 96 -16.02 -16.99 -1.75
C SER A 96 -15.79 -15.82 -0.80
N LYS A 97 -14.62 -15.17 -0.85
CA LYS A 97 -14.32 -13.95 -0.09
C LYS A 97 -14.29 -12.75 -1.03
N ASP A 98 -15.02 -11.70 -0.67
CA ASP A 98 -14.94 -10.41 -1.35
C ASP A 98 -13.66 -9.68 -0.94
N VAL A 99 -12.88 -9.24 -1.93
CA VAL A 99 -11.51 -8.80 -1.73
C VAL A 99 -11.22 -7.50 -2.46
N GLY A 100 -10.29 -6.71 -1.91
CA GLY A 100 -9.70 -5.54 -2.56
C GLY A 100 -8.27 -5.75 -3.01
N GLU A 101 -7.66 -4.65 -3.43
CA GLU A 101 -6.26 -4.58 -3.85
C GLU A 101 -5.29 -5.07 -2.77
N PHE A 102 -5.49 -4.67 -1.51
CA PHE A 102 -4.70 -5.15 -0.38
C PHE A 102 -4.63 -6.68 -0.35
N TYR A 103 -5.78 -7.36 -0.37
CA TYR A 103 -5.82 -8.80 -0.25
C TYR A 103 -5.20 -9.50 -1.47
N MET A 104 -5.45 -8.99 -2.68
CA MET A 104 -4.82 -9.56 -3.88
C MET A 104 -3.31 -9.42 -3.84
N ASN A 105 -2.79 -8.26 -3.42
CA ASN A 105 -1.36 -8.04 -3.31
C ASN A 105 -0.74 -8.88 -2.18
N ALA A 106 -1.46 -9.08 -1.07
CA ALA A 106 -1.06 -10.02 -0.04
C ALA A 106 -1.03 -11.48 -0.54
N CYS A 107 -1.96 -11.89 -1.43
CA CYS A 107 -1.90 -13.20 -2.07
C CYS A 107 -0.68 -13.34 -2.99
N VAL A 108 -0.33 -12.31 -3.76
CA VAL A 108 0.88 -12.32 -4.61
C VAL A 108 2.13 -12.40 -3.73
N ALA A 109 2.19 -11.63 -2.64
CA ALA A 109 3.30 -11.70 -1.70
C ALA A 109 3.43 -13.09 -1.05
N GLY A 110 2.29 -13.67 -0.64
CA GLY A 110 2.23 -15.03 -0.12
C GLY A 110 2.67 -16.10 -1.13
N HIS A 111 2.44 -15.90 -2.44
CA HIS A 111 2.95 -16.80 -3.48
C HIS A 111 4.49 -16.88 -3.48
N PHE A 112 5.17 -15.76 -3.21
CA PHE A 112 6.62 -15.70 -3.08
C PHE A 112 7.13 -16.01 -1.66
N ASN A 113 6.24 -16.38 -0.73
CA ASN A 113 6.53 -16.55 0.69
C ASN A 113 7.09 -15.28 1.38
N VAL A 114 6.70 -14.10 0.88
CA VAL A 114 7.10 -12.82 1.46
C VAL A 114 5.92 -12.25 2.28
N PRO A 115 6.08 -11.98 3.58
CA PRO A 115 5.00 -11.45 4.41
C PRO A 115 4.73 -9.98 4.11
N VAL A 116 3.46 -9.59 4.10
CA VAL A 116 3.08 -8.17 4.23
C VAL A 116 3.18 -7.80 5.70
N VAL A 117 4.07 -6.87 6.06
CA VAL A 117 4.35 -6.53 7.46
C VAL A 117 3.68 -5.24 7.91
N LEU A 118 3.42 -4.31 6.98
CA LEU A 118 2.80 -3.02 7.27
C LEU A 118 1.88 -2.56 6.14
N VAL A 119 0.75 -1.97 6.50
CA VAL A 119 -0.18 -1.30 5.58
C VAL A 119 -0.54 0.10 6.10
N SER A 120 -0.34 1.14 5.29
CA SER A 120 -0.81 2.51 5.57
C SER A 120 -2.06 2.83 4.75
N GLY A 121 -3.03 3.48 5.37
CA GLY A 121 -4.24 3.96 4.70
C GLY A 121 -5.23 4.63 5.65
N ASP A 122 -6.51 4.31 5.48
CA ASP A 122 -7.58 4.81 6.34
C ASP A 122 -8.06 3.80 7.38
N ASN A 123 -8.94 4.24 8.28
CA ASN A 123 -9.49 3.39 9.34
C ASN A 123 -10.37 2.24 8.81
N ILE A 124 -10.94 2.35 7.61
CA ILE A 124 -11.77 1.28 7.05
C ILE A 124 -10.90 0.21 6.40
N LEU A 125 -9.79 0.60 5.77
CA LEU A 125 -8.75 -0.32 5.32
C LEU A 125 -8.16 -1.09 6.51
N GLU A 126 -7.88 -0.44 7.63
CA GLU A 126 -7.37 -1.12 8.84
C GLU A 126 -8.30 -2.28 9.24
N GLU A 127 -9.62 -2.05 9.29
CA GLU A 127 -10.59 -3.10 9.58
C GLU A 127 -10.55 -4.24 8.54
N GLU A 128 -10.35 -3.92 7.26
CA GLU A 128 -10.20 -4.91 6.18
C GLU A 128 -8.93 -5.75 6.35
N VAL A 129 -7.80 -5.12 6.67
CA VAL A 129 -6.50 -5.76 6.90
C VAL A 129 -6.57 -6.69 8.11
N LYS A 130 -7.10 -6.22 9.24
CA LYS A 130 -7.16 -7.00 10.48
C LYS A 130 -8.12 -8.20 10.39
N LYS A 131 -9.09 -8.19 9.47
CA LYS A 131 -9.92 -9.37 9.14
C LYS A 131 -9.16 -10.45 8.36
N VAL A 132 -8.02 -10.11 7.78
CA VAL A 132 -7.17 -11.03 6.99
C VAL A 132 -6.06 -11.56 7.87
N ASN A 133 -5.32 -10.68 8.53
CA ASN A 133 -4.28 -11.04 9.48
C ASN A 133 -4.11 -9.92 10.51
N THR A 134 -4.27 -10.27 11.79
CA THR A 134 -4.16 -9.32 12.91
C THR A 134 -2.73 -8.88 13.20
N GLU A 135 -1.74 -9.67 12.77
CA GLU A 135 -0.31 -9.42 12.99
C GLU A 135 0.29 -8.40 12.01
N ILE A 136 -0.41 -8.06 10.93
CA ILE A 136 0.03 -7.02 9.99
C ILE A 136 -0.12 -5.66 10.67
N GLU A 137 0.95 -4.88 10.78
CA GLU A 137 0.89 -3.54 11.35
C GLU A 137 0.06 -2.60 10.46
N THR A 138 -0.78 -1.76 11.06
CA THR A 138 -1.68 -0.86 10.32
C THR A 138 -1.50 0.58 10.78
N VAL A 139 -1.17 1.46 9.84
CA VAL A 139 -1.00 2.88 10.13
C VAL A 139 -2.12 3.70 9.50
N VAL A 140 -3.05 4.15 10.34
CA VAL A 140 -4.15 5.04 9.93
C VAL A 140 -3.65 6.48 9.83
N VAL A 141 -3.39 6.95 8.62
CA VAL A 141 -2.94 8.33 8.33
C VAL A 141 -4.09 9.27 7.94
N LYS A 142 -5.27 8.72 7.68
CA LYS A 142 -6.49 9.46 7.36
C LYS A 142 -7.72 8.77 7.95
N THR A 143 -8.63 9.52 8.55
CA THR A 143 -9.91 8.98 9.03
C THR A 143 -10.99 9.28 8.00
N SER A 144 -11.63 8.25 7.45
CA SER A 144 -12.70 8.39 6.46
C SER A 144 -14.00 8.90 7.08
N TYR A 145 -14.63 9.87 6.42
CA TYR A 145 -16.01 10.31 6.67
C TYR A 145 -16.95 9.93 5.51
N GLY A 146 -16.50 9.04 4.63
CA GLY A 146 -17.19 8.61 3.41
C GLY A 146 -16.22 8.48 2.24
N ARG A 147 -16.77 8.16 1.06
CA ARG A 147 -15.97 7.86 -0.13
C ARG A 147 -15.12 9.03 -0.62
N TYR A 148 -15.56 10.26 -0.38
CA TYR A 148 -14.92 11.46 -0.93
C TYR A 148 -14.51 12.49 0.14
N SER A 149 -14.46 12.09 1.40
CA SER A 149 -14.07 12.99 2.50
C SER A 149 -13.32 12.24 3.58
N ALA A 150 -12.25 12.86 4.07
CA ALA A 150 -11.45 12.34 5.18
C ALA A 150 -10.81 13.46 5.99
N LYS A 151 -10.55 13.18 7.27
CA LYS A 151 -9.67 13.97 8.13
C LYS A 151 -8.25 13.39 8.02
N CYS A 152 -7.33 14.13 7.41
CA CYS A 152 -5.97 13.66 7.13
C CYS A 152 -4.97 14.22 8.14
N LEU A 153 -3.94 13.45 8.45
CA LEU A 153 -2.72 13.97 9.08
C LEU A 153 -1.97 14.89 8.09
N THR A 154 -1.18 15.82 8.63
CA THR A 154 -0.20 16.55 7.81
C THR A 154 0.91 15.58 7.37
N PRO A 155 1.66 15.89 6.29
CA PRO A 155 2.75 15.01 5.84
C PRO A 155 3.77 14.69 6.94
N SER A 156 4.16 15.69 7.75
CA SER A 156 5.09 15.50 8.88
C SER A 156 4.52 14.58 9.95
N ALA A 157 3.24 14.73 10.31
CA ALA A 157 2.60 13.87 11.30
C ALA A 157 2.37 12.45 10.79
N ALA A 158 2.16 12.27 9.48
CA ALA A 158 2.09 10.95 8.86
C ALA A 158 3.48 10.28 8.85
N PHE A 159 4.54 11.02 8.53
CA PHE A 159 5.92 10.56 8.60
C PHE A 159 6.26 10.04 10.00
N GLU A 160 6.06 10.86 11.04
CA GLU A 160 6.36 10.51 12.44
C GLU A 160 5.54 9.32 12.96
N LYS A 161 4.38 9.04 12.34
CA LYS A 161 3.53 7.93 12.74
C LYS A 161 3.93 6.62 12.06
N ILE A 162 4.61 6.69 10.93
CA ILE A 162 5.04 5.52 10.14
C ILE A 162 6.44 5.04 10.54
N ASN A 163 7.34 5.97 10.84
CA ASN A 163 8.69 5.69 11.34
C ASN A 163 8.63 5.28 12.82
#